data_AF-A0A2P8K710-F1
#
_entry.id   AF-A0A2P8K710-F1
#
_cell.length_a   1.000
_cell.length_b   1.000
_cell.length_c   1.000
_cell.angle_alpha   90.00
_cell.angle_beta   90.00
_cell.angle_gamma   90.00
#
_symmetry.space_group_name_H-M   'P 1'
#
loop_
_entity.id
_entity.type
_entity.pdbx_description
1 polymer ?
#
loop_
_entity_poly.entity_id
_entity_poly.type
_entity_poly.pdbx_seq_one_letter_code
_entity_poly.pdbx_strand_id
1 'polypeptide(L)'
;MWFAQLRAKAETIDQLHSFSQLALQKTEMVIREADQARAKASQYRGELCSADHQRYLLHIVRGLLYVEDLIYANGQRFICSTSVHQQTGWRMPAANYTKKPDVAIYYYRDTPFYPGFAMNYMQKGPYVVVVNPFSYSSVIASDRDLA
;
A
#
# COMPACT_ATOMS: atom_id res chain seq x y z
N MET A 1 -8.44 3.78 -46.15
CA MET A 1 -7.65 4.42 -45.07
C MET A 1 -8.50 5.00 -43.94
N TRP A 2 -9.64 5.65 -44.22
CA TRP A 2 -10.52 6.25 -43.18
C TRP A 2 -11.12 5.24 -42.17
N PHE A 3 -11.59 4.08 -42.64
CA PHE A 3 -12.07 3.00 -41.75
C PHE A 3 -10.96 2.42 -40.85
N ALA A 4 -9.72 2.36 -41.34
CA ALA A 4 -8.59 1.89 -40.56
C ALA A 4 -8.25 2.86 -39.42
N GLN A 5 -8.37 4.19 -39.65
CA GLN A 5 -8.19 5.19 -38.61
C GLN A 5 -9.30 5.18 -37.56
N LEU A 6 -10.56 5.02 -37.97
CA LEU A 6 -11.70 4.92 -37.03
C LEU A 6 -11.63 3.66 -36.18
N ARG A 7 -11.29 2.52 -36.79
CA ARG A 7 -11.10 1.25 -36.08
C ARG A 7 -9.91 1.31 -35.13
N ALA A 8 -8.77 1.83 -35.58
CA ALA A 8 -7.61 2.04 -34.70
C ALA A 8 -7.95 2.97 -33.52
N LYS A 9 -8.75 4.03 -33.74
CA LYS A 9 -9.17 4.93 -32.68
C LYS A 9 -10.13 4.26 -31.69
N ALA A 10 -11.09 3.48 -32.18
CA ALA A 10 -12.02 2.72 -31.34
C ALA A 10 -11.29 1.63 -30.52
N GLU A 11 -10.42 0.85 -31.16
CA GLU A 11 -9.58 -0.15 -30.49
C GLU A 11 -8.66 0.49 -29.43
N THR A 12 -8.11 1.68 -29.70
CA THR A 12 -7.31 2.43 -28.70
C THR A 12 -8.17 2.89 -27.51
N ILE A 13 -9.40 3.34 -27.75
CA ILE A 13 -10.33 3.77 -26.68
C ILE A 13 -10.75 2.56 -25.83
N ASP A 14 -11.11 1.44 -26.45
CA ASP A 14 -11.48 0.21 -25.74
C ASP A 14 -10.31 -0.36 -24.93
N GLN A 15 -9.08 -0.32 -25.48
CA GLN A 15 -7.86 -0.68 -24.76
C GLN A 15 -7.61 0.23 -23.56
N LEU A 16 -7.83 1.54 -23.68
CA LEU A 16 -7.70 2.49 -22.56
C LEU A 16 -8.74 2.25 -21.46
N HIS A 17 -9.98 1.92 -21.83
CA HIS A 17 -11.02 1.57 -20.87
C HIS A 17 -10.70 0.27 -20.12
N SER A 18 -10.29 -0.77 -20.85
CA SER A 18 -9.85 -2.05 -20.28
C SER A 18 -8.66 -1.85 -19.32
N PHE A 19 -7.64 -1.11 -19.74
CA PHE A 19 -6.48 -0.78 -18.91
C PHE A 19 -6.88 -0.02 -17.63
N SER A 20 -7.78 0.95 -17.74
CA SER A 20 -8.27 1.72 -16.59
C SER A 20 -9.01 0.84 -15.59
N GLN A 21 -9.85 -0.09 -16.07
CA GLN A 21 -10.54 -1.07 -15.23
C GLN A 21 -9.56 -1.99 -14.50
N LEU A 22 -8.55 -2.51 -15.20
CA LEU A 22 -7.53 -3.36 -14.60
C LEU A 22 -6.71 -2.60 -13.54
N ALA A 23 -6.34 -1.34 -13.81
CA ALA A 23 -5.62 -0.49 -12.85
C ALA A 23 -6.47 -0.20 -11.60
N LEU A 24 -7.77 0.06 -11.75
CA LEU A 24 -8.71 0.24 -10.64
C LEU A 24 -8.86 -1.04 -9.82
N GLN A 25 -9.13 -2.17 -10.49
CA GLN A 25 -9.26 -3.48 -9.84
C GLN A 25 -8.01 -3.80 -9.02
N LYS A 26 -6.82 -3.55 -9.57
CA LYS A 26 -5.57 -3.78 -8.85
C LYS A 26 -5.42 -2.87 -7.64
N THR A 27 -5.73 -1.59 -7.80
CA THR A 27 -5.72 -0.64 -6.69
C THR A 27 -6.67 -1.10 -5.57
N GLU A 28 -7.86 -1.59 -5.90
CA GLU A 28 -8.80 -2.15 -4.93
C GLU A 28 -8.23 -3.39 -4.22
N MET A 29 -7.48 -4.26 -4.92
CA MET A 29 -6.83 -5.41 -4.30
C MET A 29 -5.78 -4.98 -3.26
N VAL A 30 -4.92 -4.03 -3.62
CA VAL A 30 -3.90 -3.48 -2.71
C VAL A 30 -4.55 -2.82 -1.49
N ILE A 31 -5.60 -2.02 -1.70
CA ILE A 31 -6.32 -1.33 -0.61
C ILE A 31 -6.99 -2.35 0.32
N ARG A 32 -7.67 -3.36 -0.24
CA ARG A 32 -8.33 -4.41 0.55
C ARG A 32 -7.33 -5.15 1.42
N GLU A 33 -6.17 -5.48 0.88
CA GLU A 33 -5.12 -6.17 1.64
C GLU A 33 -4.54 -5.29 2.75
N ALA A 34 -4.33 -3.99 2.47
CA ALA A 34 -3.93 -3.01 3.48
C ALA A 34 -4.97 -2.92 4.62
N ASP A 35 -6.27 -2.94 4.31
CA ASP A 35 -7.33 -2.97 5.31
C ASP A 35 -7.31 -4.26 6.15
N GLN A 36 -7.10 -5.42 5.52
CA GLN A 36 -6.98 -6.70 6.22
C GLN A 36 -5.77 -6.73 7.16
N ALA A 37 -4.63 -6.23 6.71
CA ALA A 37 -3.41 -6.13 7.50
C ALA A 37 -3.63 -5.30 8.77
N ARG A 38 -4.24 -4.12 8.63
CA ARG A 38 -4.58 -3.23 9.75
C ARG A 38 -5.61 -3.85 10.70
N ALA A 39 -6.63 -4.50 10.16
CA ALA A 39 -7.66 -5.15 10.97
C ALA A 39 -7.06 -6.25 11.85
N LYS A 40 -6.11 -7.04 11.32
CA LYS A 40 -5.34 -8.02 12.09
C LYS A 40 -4.44 -7.33 13.12
N ALA A 41 -3.66 -6.34 12.71
CA ALA A 41 -2.76 -5.60 13.61
C ALA A 41 -3.49 -5.02 14.83
N SER A 42 -4.70 -4.50 14.62
CA SER A 42 -5.58 -3.94 15.67
C SER A 42 -6.08 -4.96 16.70
N GLN A 43 -5.92 -6.26 16.45
CA GLN A 43 -6.32 -7.31 17.38
C GLN A 43 -5.25 -7.64 18.43
N TYR A 44 -4.03 -7.13 18.27
CA TYR A 44 -2.96 -7.36 19.25
C TYR A 44 -3.32 -6.77 20.62
N ARG A 45 -3.12 -7.55 21.69
CA ARG A 45 -3.48 -7.17 23.07
C ARG A 45 -2.28 -7.07 24.03
N GLY A 46 -1.08 -7.40 23.57
CA GLY A 46 0.13 -7.35 24.39
C GLY A 46 0.75 -5.95 24.45
N GLU A 47 1.97 -5.88 24.97
CA GLU A 47 2.73 -4.62 25.01
C GLU A 47 3.13 -4.18 23.59
N LEU A 48 2.75 -2.96 23.22
CA LEU A 48 3.04 -2.37 21.91
C LEU A 48 4.54 -2.07 21.78
N CYS A 49 5.06 -2.29 20.58
CA CYS A 49 6.49 -2.17 20.25
C CYS A 49 7.45 -3.06 21.06
N SER A 50 6.92 -4.08 21.74
CA SER A 50 7.71 -5.20 22.25
C SER A 50 8.17 -6.13 21.11
N ALA A 51 9.12 -7.02 21.41
CA ALA A 51 9.56 -8.04 20.46
C ALA A 51 8.41 -8.98 20.03
N ASP A 52 7.43 -9.25 20.90
CA ASP A 52 6.23 -10.02 20.54
C ASP A 52 5.33 -9.27 19.57
N HIS A 53 5.15 -7.96 19.77
CA HIS A 53 4.40 -7.12 18.86
C HIS A 53 5.02 -7.08 17.46
N GLN A 54 6.33 -6.86 17.35
CA GLN A 54 7.01 -6.82 16.06
C GLN A 54 6.95 -8.19 15.34
N ARG A 55 7.10 -9.29 16.08
CA ARG A 55 6.89 -10.65 15.54
C ARG A 55 5.46 -10.85 15.06
N TYR A 56 4.46 -10.39 15.82
CA TYR A 56 3.06 -10.47 15.43
C TYR A 56 2.77 -9.73 14.12
N LEU A 57 3.27 -8.49 13.99
CA LEU A 57 3.17 -7.72 12.74
C LEU A 57 3.86 -8.45 11.59
N LEU A 58 5.04 -9.03 11.82
CA LEU A 58 5.79 -9.75 10.80
C LEU A 58 5.03 -10.99 10.31
N HIS A 59 4.39 -11.72 11.22
CA HIS A 59 3.53 -12.85 10.87
C HIS A 59 2.33 -12.44 10.01
N ILE A 60 1.76 -11.25 10.25
CA ILE A 60 0.69 -10.73 9.39
C ILE A 60 1.23 -10.46 7.98
N VAL A 61 2.30 -9.69 7.86
CA VAL A 61 2.86 -9.22 6.58
C VAL A 61 3.30 -10.39 5.70
N ARG A 62 3.89 -11.45 6.28
CA ARG A 62 4.33 -12.65 5.54
C ARG A 62 3.23 -13.39 4.77
N GLY A 63 1.96 -13.19 5.14
CA GLY A 63 0.82 -13.80 4.45
C GLY A 63 0.20 -12.89 3.38
N LEU A 64 0.82 -11.76 3.06
CA LEU A 64 0.27 -10.72 2.20
C LEU A 64 1.18 -10.48 0.98
N LEU A 65 0.59 -10.12 -0.15
CA LEU A 65 1.26 -9.96 -1.43
C LEU A 65 1.71 -8.51 -1.68
N TYR A 66 0.89 -7.53 -1.31
CA TYR A 66 1.12 -6.11 -1.63
C TYR A 66 1.56 -5.27 -0.43
N VAL A 67 1.56 -5.86 0.78
CA VAL A 67 1.98 -5.19 2.01
C VAL A 67 3.42 -5.59 2.31
N GLU A 68 4.30 -4.59 2.35
CA GLU A 68 5.74 -4.77 2.59
C GLU A 68 6.07 -4.68 4.08
N ASP A 69 5.31 -3.87 4.83
CA ASP A 69 5.51 -3.71 6.27
C ASP A 69 4.25 -3.17 6.96
N LEU A 70 4.20 -3.35 8.27
CA LEU A 70 3.23 -2.74 9.17
C LEU A 70 3.96 -1.92 10.23
N ILE A 71 3.59 -0.66 10.36
CA ILE A 71 4.16 0.27 11.32
C ILE A 71 3.08 0.68 12.31
N TYR A 72 3.42 0.61 13.60
CA TYR A 72 2.63 1.23 14.66
C TYR A 72 3.05 2.69 14.86
N ALA A 73 2.05 3.55 14.92
CA ALA A 73 2.21 4.99 15.00
C ALA A 73 1.35 5.57 16.14
N ASN A 74 1.90 6.61 16.78
CA ASN A 74 1.15 7.49 17.66
C ASN A 74 0.96 8.84 16.94
N GLY A 75 -0.21 9.02 16.34
CA GLY A 75 -0.48 10.15 15.45
C GLY A 75 0.49 10.15 14.26
N GLN A 76 1.25 11.22 14.07
CA GLN A 76 2.25 11.35 13.00
C GLN A 76 3.63 10.78 13.37
N ARG A 77 3.79 10.20 14.57
CA ARG A 77 5.07 9.60 15.00
C ARG A 77 5.05 8.10 14.76
N PHE A 78 5.92 7.63 13.90
CA PHE A 78 6.06 6.22 13.57
C PHE A 78 7.08 5.62 14.53
N ILE A 79 6.70 4.57 15.25
CA ILE A 79 7.46 4.10 16.43
C ILE A 79 8.15 2.78 16.12
N CYS A 80 7.39 1.76 15.72
CA CYS A 80 7.97 0.44 15.44
C CYS A 80 7.31 -0.21 14.24
N SER A 81 8.09 -0.99 13.50
CA SER A 81 7.64 -1.83 12.40
C SER A 81 7.98 -3.30 12.66
N THR A 82 7.85 -4.16 11.67
CA THR A 82 8.24 -5.58 11.77
C THR A 82 9.73 -5.79 12.09
N SER A 83 10.60 -4.85 11.74
CA SER A 83 12.06 -4.97 11.89
C SER A 83 12.75 -3.76 12.54
N VAL A 84 12.13 -2.58 12.51
CA VAL A 84 12.73 -1.34 13.00
C VAL A 84 11.98 -0.83 14.24
N HIS A 85 12.71 -0.31 15.23
CA HIS A 85 12.13 0.40 16.37
C HIS A 85 12.87 1.73 16.59
N GLN A 86 12.12 2.84 16.44
CA GLN A 86 12.55 4.20 16.72
C GLN A 86 12.15 4.59 18.16
N GLN A 87 13.09 4.58 19.11
CA GLN A 87 12.81 4.80 20.54
C GLN A 87 12.03 6.10 20.84
N THR A 88 12.32 7.18 20.12
CA THR A 88 11.65 8.48 20.28
C THR A 88 10.49 8.70 19.31
N GLY A 89 10.26 7.74 18.41
CA GLY A 89 9.38 7.85 17.26
C GLY A 89 9.93 8.80 16.18
N TRP A 90 9.89 8.37 14.93
CA TRP A 90 10.23 9.23 13.80
C TRP A 90 9.01 10.03 13.34
N ARG A 91 9.14 11.35 13.23
CA ARG A 91 8.03 12.23 12.85
C ARG A 91 7.87 12.24 11.33
N MET A 92 6.77 11.66 10.85
CA MET A 92 6.41 11.70 9.45
C MET A 92 6.05 13.15 9.03
N PRO A 93 6.59 13.67 7.91
CA PRO A 93 6.15 14.93 7.32
C PRO A 93 4.66 14.94 6.99
N ALA A 94 4.13 16.10 6.60
CA ALA A 94 2.71 16.21 6.25
C ALA A 94 2.28 15.18 5.17
N ALA A 95 1.08 14.63 5.36
CA ALA A 95 0.48 13.69 4.43
C ALA A 95 0.14 14.37 3.11
N ASN A 96 0.25 13.63 2.01
CA ASN A 96 -0.21 14.10 0.70
C ASN A 96 -1.73 14.13 0.62
N TYR A 97 -2.38 13.20 1.32
CA TYR A 97 -3.82 13.08 1.36
C TYR A 97 -4.28 12.75 2.77
N THR A 98 -5.39 13.37 3.18
CA THR A 98 -6.06 13.09 4.44
C THR A 98 -7.55 12.96 4.22
N LYS A 99 -8.19 11.99 4.88
CA LYS A 99 -9.65 11.83 4.87
C LYS A 99 -10.14 11.55 6.28
N LYS A 100 -11.23 12.22 6.68
CA LYS A 100 -11.88 11.97 7.96
C LYS A 100 -12.42 10.51 8.03
N PRO A 101 -12.44 9.88 9.21
CA PRO A 101 -11.99 10.43 10.49
C PRO A 101 -10.47 10.36 10.73
N ASP A 102 -9.76 9.39 10.14
CA ASP A 102 -8.41 9.01 10.61
C ASP A 102 -7.48 8.46 9.51
N VAL A 103 -7.73 8.79 8.24
CA VAL A 103 -6.92 8.30 7.11
C VAL A 103 -5.89 9.34 6.69
N ALA A 104 -4.63 8.91 6.55
CA ALA A 104 -3.56 9.71 5.96
C ALA A 104 -2.72 8.87 4.99
N ILE A 105 -2.39 9.43 3.83
CA ILE A 105 -1.56 8.75 2.82
C ILE A 105 -0.34 9.60 2.49
N TYR A 106 0.82 8.95 2.49
CA TYR A 106 2.11 9.55 2.20
C TYR A 106 2.70 8.83 0.99
N TYR A 107 2.84 9.54 -0.13
CA TYR A 107 3.34 8.96 -1.37
C TYR A 107 4.85 9.09 -1.47
N TYR A 108 5.54 8.03 -1.92
CA TYR A 108 6.96 8.05 -2.25
C TYR A 108 7.85 8.66 -1.16
N ARG A 109 7.69 8.24 0.09
CA ARG A 109 8.53 8.70 1.21
C ARG A 109 9.70 7.75 1.43
N ASP A 110 10.91 8.31 1.43
CA ASP A 110 12.09 7.66 2.02
C ASP A 110 12.07 7.93 3.52
N THR A 111 12.12 6.87 4.32
CA THR A 111 12.04 6.97 5.77
C THR A 111 13.06 6.03 6.41
N PRO A 112 13.44 6.24 7.68
CA PRO A 112 14.32 5.31 8.39
C PRO A 112 13.79 3.88 8.50
N PHE A 113 12.51 3.63 8.21
CA PHE A 113 11.93 2.28 8.17
C PHE A 113 12.27 1.54 6.88
N TYR A 114 12.49 2.27 5.78
CA TYR A 114 12.82 1.77 4.44
C TYR A 114 13.88 2.66 3.79
N PRO A 115 15.12 2.68 4.32
CA PRO A 115 16.14 3.61 3.86
C PRO A 115 16.52 3.35 2.40
N GLY A 116 16.45 4.40 1.57
CA GLY A 116 16.78 4.32 0.16
C GLY A 116 15.66 3.77 -0.74
N PHE A 117 14.49 3.49 -0.18
CA PHE A 117 13.32 3.03 -0.93
C PHE A 117 12.14 3.97 -0.72
N ALA A 118 11.70 4.62 -1.80
CA ALA A 118 10.56 5.54 -1.75
C ALA A 118 9.23 4.77 -1.73
N MET A 119 8.67 4.58 -0.54
CA MET A 119 7.47 3.76 -0.34
C MET A 119 6.19 4.59 -0.20
N ASN A 120 5.03 3.94 -0.41
CA ASN A 120 3.74 4.52 -0.05
C ASN A 120 3.33 4.06 1.36
N TYR A 121 2.86 5.00 2.18
CA TYR A 121 2.44 4.75 3.56
C TYR A 121 0.96 5.09 3.69
N MET A 122 0.16 4.11 4.10
CA MET A 122 -1.29 4.25 4.24
C MET A 122 -1.69 4.10 5.70
N GLN A 123 -1.84 5.22 6.39
CA GLN A 123 -2.23 5.29 7.79
C GLN A 123 -3.75 5.26 7.94
N LYS A 124 -4.23 4.44 8.89
CA LYS A 124 -5.58 4.52 9.44
C LYS A 124 -5.53 4.14 10.91
N GLY A 125 -5.95 5.04 11.79
CA GLY A 125 -5.80 4.88 13.23
C GLY A 125 -4.30 4.76 13.62
N PRO A 126 -3.94 3.80 14.51
CA PRO A 126 -2.58 3.66 15.00
C PRO A 126 -1.68 2.80 14.10
N TYR A 127 -2.17 2.30 12.96
CA TYR A 127 -1.40 1.46 12.05
C TYR A 127 -1.23 2.07 10.67
N VAL A 128 -0.03 1.88 10.13
CA VAL A 128 0.39 2.34 8.83
C VAL A 128 0.84 1.14 8.02
N VAL A 129 0.26 0.99 6.83
CA VAL A 129 0.65 -0.05 5.89
C VAL A 129 1.69 0.54 4.95
N VAL A 130 2.81 -0.16 4.76
CA VAL A 130 3.82 0.19 3.78
C VAL A 130 3.58 -0.64 2.53
N VAL A 131 3.49 0.05 1.39
CA VAL A 131 3.24 -0.55 0.08
C VAL A 131 4.31 -0.06 -0.88
N ASN A 132 4.91 -0.99 -1.61
CA ASN A 132 5.76 -0.65 -2.73
C ASN A 132 4.91 0.03 -3.83
N PRO A 133 5.22 1.25 -4.29
CA PRO A 133 4.43 1.91 -5.33
C PRO A 133 4.30 1.10 -6.63
N PHE A 134 5.25 0.21 -6.93
CA PHE A 134 5.15 -0.71 -8.08
C PHE A 134 4.03 -1.74 -7.94
N SER A 135 3.53 -2.00 -6.73
CA SER A 135 2.36 -2.84 -6.49
C SER A 135 1.10 -2.30 -7.17
N TYR A 136 1.04 -1.01 -7.54
CA TYR A 136 -0.07 -0.46 -8.32
C TYR A 136 0.12 -0.58 -9.84
N SER A 137 1.37 -0.72 -10.32
CA SER A 137 1.70 -0.58 -11.74
C SER A 137 1.82 -1.89 -12.53
N SER A 138 2.08 -3.05 -11.90
CA SER A 138 2.10 -4.32 -12.63
C SER A 138 0.67 -4.76 -13.04
N VAL A 139 0.15 -4.18 -14.11
CA VAL A 139 -1.05 -4.66 -14.78
C VAL A 139 -0.61 -5.91 -15.54
N ILE A 140 -0.87 -7.09 -14.99
CA ILE A 140 -0.74 -8.32 -15.77
C ILE A 140 -1.85 -8.23 -16.81
N ALA A 141 -1.50 -7.90 -18.05
CA ALA A 141 -2.38 -8.20 -19.18
C ALA A 141 -2.56 -9.73 -19.12
N SER A 142 -3.75 -10.21 -18.79
CA SER A 142 -4.06 -11.59 -19.10
C SER A 142 -4.08 -11.65 -20.63
N ASP A 143 -2.97 -12.05 -21.23
CA ASP A 143 -2.96 -12.53 -22.60
C ASP A 143 -3.84 -13.79 -22.60
N ARG A 144 -5.14 -13.57 -22.80
CA ARG A 144 -6.11 -14.63 -22.98
C ARG A 144 -6.27 -15.02 -24.45
N ASP A 145 -5.46 -14.41 -25.34
CA ASP A 145 -5.53 -14.57 -26.79
C ASP A 145 -4.28 -15.25 -27.39
N LEU A 146 -3.47 -15.97 -26.60
CA LEU A 146 -2.35 -16.80 -27.08
C LEU A 146 -2.57 -18.31 -26.87
N ALA A 147 -3.82 -18.77 -26.91
CA ALA A 147 -4.15 -20.20 -26.93
C ALA A 147 -5.01 -20.56 -28.15
#